data_AF-A0A1M6XGV6-F1
#
_entry.id   AF-A0A1M6XGV6-F1
#
_cell.length_a   1.000
_cell.length_b   1.000
_cell.length_c   1.000
_cell.angle_alpha   90.00
_cell.angle_beta   90.00
_cell.angle_gamma   90.00
#
_symmetry.space_group_name_H-M   'P 1'
#
loop_
_entity.id
_entity.type
_entity.pdbx_description
1 polymer ?
#
loop_
_entity_poly.entity_id
_entity_poly.type
_entity_poly.pdbx_seq_one_letter_code
_entity_poly.pdbx_strand_id
1 'polypeptide(L)'
;MHIDIIETLPSLAKLEDNWNAVYDADPEAQIFLSWKWLNGWLSHIEGPWFILAAKAADSTDAPYVAFFPLRLQTTIEKDVLHEVKMAGNFSADYTGMVCAPDAEGKVIPAFARYIKQMHWARLNLENVRMSERRFRLLLAYFPKANFQVTEVNRVGNNDGIDNSVCPYAALPKDWEAYLLSLSANTRQKIRRLLKQVDADGEYRITVSTPETFARDLDTLLRFWAIKWRPRKGDLTDKLVRSNTITLTRSFKSGLVFLPTFWQGDRPVAALATLVDQRKRTFSFYITGRDEAFDGPPPGLLLHAFSIRHAIENGFSEYDFLRGNEPYKYSYHCAERKIHCTLVETRNGRNLGDGIDPRSIPDVLEQATDLHQKRNLAAAERGYRRILDVQPKHADALHRLGQLLVANDNHAGAKRLFKTLTMVRPDAPKAWLCLAQACESLGQHAEAIQPYLEVMKLSPDQADGFVGLSRALVKLGRIEEVNNALLSTLGTTEKPAVRKWRGSDRASAVTPRLHEERQLSS
;
A
#
# COMPACT_ATOMS: atom_id res chain seq x y z
N MET A 1 2.20 19.45 22.97
CA MET A 1 1.38 18.66 22.02
C MET A 1 2.15 17.39 21.75
N HIS A 2 1.60 16.28 22.23
CA HIS A 2 2.14 14.95 21.98
C HIS A 2 1.52 14.39 20.69
N ILE A 3 2.33 13.75 19.84
CA ILE A 3 1.89 13.08 18.61
C ILE A 3 2.26 11.61 18.72
N ASP A 4 1.26 10.75 18.70
CA ASP A 4 1.41 9.31 18.52
C ASP A 4 1.30 8.95 17.04
N ILE A 5 1.99 7.89 16.63
CA ILE A 5 1.98 7.38 15.25
C ILE A 5 1.25 6.04 15.22
N ILE A 6 0.15 5.99 14.48
CA ILE A 6 -0.68 4.78 14.35
C ILE A 6 -0.41 4.14 13.00
N GLU A 7 0.10 2.91 13.00
CA GLU A 7 0.66 2.27 11.79
C GLU A 7 0.10 0.86 11.55
N THR A 8 -0.80 0.40 12.41
CA THR A 8 -1.38 -0.94 12.31
C THR A 8 -2.90 -0.90 12.44
N LEU A 9 -3.58 -1.80 11.73
CA LEU A 9 -5.04 -1.94 11.82
C LEU A 9 -5.51 -2.25 13.25
N PRO A 10 -4.85 -3.12 14.04
CA PRO A 10 -5.24 -3.34 15.44
C PRO A 10 -5.15 -2.09 16.30
N SER A 11 -4.13 -1.23 16.10
CA SER A 11 -4.03 0.04 16.83
C SER A 11 -5.10 1.03 16.38
N LEU A 12 -5.39 1.13 15.08
CA LEU A 12 -6.46 1.98 14.55
C LEU A 12 -7.85 1.54 15.03
N ALA A 13 -8.08 0.24 15.14
CA ALA A 13 -9.36 -0.30 15.59
C ALA A 13 -9.73 0.15 17.00
N LYS A 14 -8.74 0.32 17.88
CA LYS A 14 -8.93 0.81 19.26
C LYS A 14 -9.35 2.28 19.34
N LEU A 15 -9.27 3.02 18.24
CA LEU A 15 -9.51 4.46 18.21
C LEU A 15 -10.90 4.84 17.71
N GLU A 16 -11.78 3.89 17.40
CA GLU A 16 -13.09 4.19 16.78
C GLU A 16 -13.90 5.24 17.56
N ASP A 17 -14.08 5.05 18.87
CA ASP A 17 -14.89 5.96 19.69
C ASP A 17 -14.28 7.36 19.76
N ASN A 18 -12.98 7.47 20.01
CA ASN A 18 -12.30 8.75 20.06
C ASN A 18 -12.25 9.43 18.68
N TRP A 19 -12.02 8.67 17.61
CA TRP A 19 -12.08 9.17 16.23
C TRP A 19 -13.45 9.76 15.92
N ASN A 20 -14.50 9.03 16.24
CA ASN A 20 -15.87 9.47 16.02
C ASN A 20 -16.19 10.73 16.84
N ALA A 21 -15.72 10.84 18.08
CA ALA A 21 -15.89 12.06 18.88
C ALA A 21 -15.22 13.28 18.23
N VAL A 22 -13.97 13.16 17.76
CA VAL A 22 -13.26 14.24 17.06
C VAL A 22 -13.92 14.54 15.71
N TYR A 23 -14.34 13.50 14.99
CA TYR A 23 -15.03 13.60 13.71
C TYR A 23 -16.34 14.38 13.87
N ASP A 24 -17.17 14.05 14.86
CA ASP A 24 -18.44 14.73 15.13
C ASP A 24 -18.21 16.21 15.46
N ALA A 25 -17.18 16.51 16.26
CA ALA A 25 -16.82 17.87 16.67
C ALA A 25 -16.23 18.74 15.55
N ASP A 26 -15.56 18.15 14.56
CA ASP A 26 -14.93 18.89 13.46
C ASP A 26 -15.97 19.30 12.38
N PRO A 27 -16.25 20.60 12.17
CA PRO A 27 -17.21 21.04 11.16
C PRO A 27 -16.74 20.79 9.72
N GLU A 28 -15.45 20.55 9.49
CA GLU A 28 -14.88 20.29 8.16
C GLU A 28 -14.73 18.79 7.86
N ALA A 29 -15.03 17.91 8.82
CA ALA A 29 -14.97 16.47 8.63
C ALA A 29 -16.03 15.98 7.62
N GLN A 30 -15.68 14.94 6.87
CA GLN A 30 -16.44 14.44 5.74
C GLN A 30 -16.25 12.93 5.57
N ILE A 31 -17.15 12.26 4.85
CA ILE A 31 -17.30 10.80 4.82
C ILE A 31 -16.01 10.00 4.57
N PHE A 32 -15.11 10.49 3.72
CA PHE A 32 -13.84 9.86 3.40
C PHE A 32 -12.80 9.96 4.53
N LEU A 33 -13.08 10.74 5.58
CA LEU A 33 -12.35 10.78 6.85
C LEU A 33 -13.12 10.11 8.01
N SER A 34 -14.32 9.57 7.74
CA SER A 34 -15.03 8.78 8.75
C SER A 34 -14.23 7.54 9.09
N TRP A 35 -14.29 7.10 10.35
CA TRP A 35 -13.56 5.90 10.78
C TRP A 35 -13.95 4.68 9.94
N LYS A 36 -15.24 4.49 9.67
CA LYS A 36 -15.75 3.36 8.86
C LYS A 36 -15.15 3.35 7.44
N TRP A 37 -15.07 4.50 6.78
CA TRP A 37 -14.46 4.58 5.46
C TRP A 37 -12.95 4.29 5.53
N LEU A 38 -12.23 5.03 6.39
CA LEU A 38 -10.77 4.95 6.47
C LEU A 38 -10.29 3.59 6.95
N ASN A 39 -10.82 3.05 8.05
CA ASN A 39 -10.46 1.72 8.54
C ASN A 39 -10.67 0.65 7.45
N GLY A 40 -11.80 0.73 6.76
CA GLY A 40 -12.06 -0.09 5.59
C GLY A 40 -10.97 0.08 4.53
N TRP A 41 -10.73 1.31 4.08
CA TRP A 41 -9.80 1.63 3.01
C TRP A 41 -8.37 1.17 3.32
N LEU A 42 -7.87 1.52 4.50
CA LEU A 42 -6.51 1.22 4.95
C LEU A 42 -6.25 -0.30 5.10
N SER A 43 -7.29 -1.10 5.31
CA SER A 43 -7.15 -2.57 5.35
C SER A 43 -6.91 -3.23 3.99
N HIS A 44 -7.01 -2.47 2.89
CA HIS A 44 -6.91 -3.01 1.53
C HIS A 44 -5.81 -2.36 0.69
N ILE A 45 -5.19 -1.28 1.16
CA ILE A 45 -4.11 -0.63 0.41
C ILE A 45 -2.77 -1.29 0.68
N GLU A 46 -1.95 -1.34 -0.35
CA GLU A 46 -0.55 -1.76 -0.27
C GLU A 46 0.34 -0.58 0.17
N GLY A 47 1.43 -0.92 0.87
CA GLY A 47 2.44 0.02 1.34
C GLY A 47 2.13 0.67 2.70
N PRO A 48 3.13 1.32 3.30
CA PRO A 48 3.06 1.85 4.66
C PRO A 48 2.19 3.10 4.74
N TRP A 49 1.03 2.96 5.38
CA TRP A 49 0.23 4.07 5.85
C TRP A 49 0.50 4.34 7.33
N PHE A 50 0.28 5.58 7.75
CA PHE A 50 0.40 5.99 9.13
C PHE A 50 -0.54 7.15 9.43
N ILE A 51 -0.99 7.27 10.66
CA ILE A 51 -1.84 8.38 11.09
C ILE A 51 -1.09 9.12 12.20
N LEU A 52 -0.93 10.43 12.02
CA LEU A 52 -0.50 11.31 13.11
C LEU A 52 -1.71 11.57 14.01
N ALA A 53 -1.65 11.13 15.26
CA ALA A 53 -2.71 11.29 16.24
C ALA A 53 -2.24 12.25 17.34
N ALA A 54 -2.88 13.41 17.49
CA ALA A 54 -2.44 14.45 18.43
C ALA A 54 -3.28 14.45 19.71
N LYS A 55 -2.62 14.52 20.87
CA LYS A 55 -3.26 14.73 22.18
C LYS A 55 -3.20 16.20 22.59
N ALA A 56 -4.25 16.69 23.25
CA ALA A 56 -4.34 18.09 23.70
C ALA A 56 -3.34 18.44 24.82
N ALA A 57 -2.98 17.46 25.64
CA ALA A 57 -2.00 17.58 26.71
C ALA A 57 -0.86 16.59 26.48
N ASP A 58 0.29 16.84 27.11
CA ASP A 58 1.45 15.94 27.06
C ASP A 58 1.30 14.73 28.02
N SER A 59 0.06 14.35 28.34
CA SER A 59 -0.29 13.16 29.13
C SER A 59 -0.60 11.99 28.21
N THR A 60 -0.12 10.80 28.57
CA THR A 60 -0.38 9.55 27.84
C THR A 60 -1.86 9.17 27.82
N ASP A 61 -2.62 9.57 28.85
CA ASP A 61 -4.03 9.20 29.02
C ASP A 61 -5.00 10.23 28.44
N ALA A 62 -4.49 11.35 27.91
CA ALA A 62 -5.34 12.36 27.28
C ALA A 62 -5.97 11.80 25.98
N PRO A 63 -7.25 12.10 25.71
CA PRO A 63 -7.87 11.73 24.45
C PRO A 63 -7.19 12.46 23.29
N TYR A 64 -7.20 11.82 22.12
CA TYR A 64 -6.79 12.48 20.89
C TYR A 64 -7.81 13.55 20.50
N VAL A 65 -7.31 14.65 19.96
CA VAL A 65 -8.08 15.79 19.46
C VAL A 65 -7.94 15.99 17.96
N ALA A 66 -7.07 15.23 17.30
CA ALA A 66 -6.93 15.27 15.85
C ALA A 66 -6.26 14.03 15.28
N PHE A 67 -6.56 13.72 14.02
CA PHE A 67 -5.98 12.64 13.27
C PHE A 67 -5.66 13.07 11.83
N PHE A 68 -4.44 12.84 11.38
CA PHE A 68 -3.98 13.16 10.03
C PHE A 68 -3.50 11.88 9.30
N PRO A 69 -4.36 11.27 8.47
CA PRO A 69 -4.03 10.05 7.72
C PRO A 69 -3.08 10.32 6.55
N LEU A 70 -1.90 9.71 6.60
CA LEU A 70 -0.84 9.82 5.60
C LEU A 70 -0.34 8.44 5.14
N ARG A 71 0.37 8.43 4.02
CA ARG A 71 1.02 7.24 3.47
C ARG A 71 2.39 7.61 2.96
N LEU A 72 3.33 6.69 3.07
CA LEU A 72 4.64 6.80 2.47
C LEU A 72 4.70 5.95 1.21
N GLN A 73 5.10 6.54 0.10
CA GLN A 73 5.42 5.83 -1.12
C GLN A 73 6.92 5.98 -1.39
N THR A 74 7.56 4.88 -1.76
CA THR A 74 9.00 4.86 -2.04
C THR A 74 9.25 4.44 -3.47
N THR A 75 10.22 5.08 -4.12
CA THR A 75 10.71 4.67 -5.45
C THR A 75 12.23 4.60 -5.45
N ILE A 76 12.77 3.62 -6.19
CA ILE A 76 14.21 3.49 -6.42
C ILE A 76 14.50 3.83 -7.88
N GLU A 77 15.00 5.05 -8.11
CA GLU A 77 15.46 5.51 -9.42
C GLU A 77 16.96 5.82 -9.37
N LYS A 78 17.35 7.09 -9.53
CA LYS A 78 18.73 7.57 -9.33
C LYS A 78 19.16 7.52 -7.87
N ASP A 79 18.20 7.55 -6.95
CA ASP A 79 18.34 7.36 -5.51
C ASP A 79 17.04 6.76 -4.95
N VAL A 80 16.99 6.47 -3.66
CA VAL A 80 15.75 6.10 -2.95
C VAL A 80 15.02 7.37 -2.54
N LEU A 81 13.85 7.62 -3.13
CA LEU A 81 13.06 8.81 -2.89
C LEU A 81 11.75 8.46 -2.20
N HIS A 82 11.33 9.31 -1.26
CA HIS A 82 10.04 9.17 -0.61
C HIS A 82 9.08 10.29 -0.97
N GLU A 83 7.82 9.90 -1.15
CA GLU A 83 6.68 10.77 -1.31
C GLU A 83 5.69 10.50 -0.17
N VAL A 84 5.43 11.52 0.66
CA VAL A 84 4.35 11.49 1.66
C VAL A 84 3.06 11.89 0.96
N LYS A 85 2.05 11.02 1.02
CA LYS A 85 0.73 11.20 0.39
C LYS A 85 -0.37 11.21 1.43
N MET A 86 -1.53 11.73 1.03
CA MET A 86 -2.78 11.57 1.78
C MET A 86 -3.22 10.10 1.77
N ALA A 87 -3.47 9.49 2.94
CA ALA A 87 -3.76 8.04 3.00
C ALA A 87 -5.07 7.64 2.32
N GLY A 88 -6.07 8.54 2.32
CA GLY A 88 -7.38 8.30 1.67
C GLY A 88 -7.35 8.38 0.15
N ASN A 89 -6.26 8.85 -0.45
CA ASN A 89 -6.15 9.07 -1.88
C ASN A 89 -6.18 7.75 -2.69
N PHE A 90 -6.51 7.82 -3.98
CA PHE A 90 -6.87 6.75 -4.94
C PHE A 90 -8.38 6.53 -5.10
N SER A 91 -9.10 6.25 -4.01
CA SER A 91 -10.57 6.00 -4.06
C SER A 91 -11.40 7.10 -3.41
N ALA A 92 -10.81 8.03 -2.66
CA ALA A 92 -11.56 9.16 -2.09
C ALA A 92 -11.52 10.39 -2.99
N ASP A 93 -12.66 11.07 -3.12
CA ASP A 93 -12.73 12.39 -3.77
C ASP A 93 -12.20 13.49 -2.87
N TYR A 94 -12.28 13.33 -1.54
CA TYR A 94 -11.70 14.24 -0.57
C TYR A 94 -10.74 13.53 0.37
N THR A 95 -9.71 14.24 0.76
CA THR A 95 -8.77 13.86 1.82
C THR A 95 -8.67 14.99 2.83
N GLY A 96 -7.86 14.79 3.87
CA GLY A 96 -7.57 15.85 4.83
C GLY A 96 -7.16 15.28 6.18
N MET A 97 -7.61 15.95 7.23
CA MET A 97 -7.43 15.56 8.62
C MET A 97 -8.73 15.86 9.35
N VAL A 98 -8.95 15.21 10.49
CA VAL A 98 -10.01 15.58 11.43
C VAL A 98 -9.36 16.27 12.62
N CYS A 99 -9.92 17.39 13.05
CA CYS A 99 -9.36 18.19 14.15
C CYS A 99 -10.47 18.88 14.94
N ALA A 100 -10.41 18.73 16.26
CA ALA A 100 -11.25 19.50 17.16
C ALA A 100 -11.00 21.02 16.91
N PRO A 101 -12.06 21.85 16.76
CA PRO A 101 -11.91 23.25 16.36
C PRO A 101 -11.07 24.11 17.31
N ASP A 102 -11.11 23.81 18.60
CA ASP A 102 -10.37 24.49 19.65
C ASP A 102 -8.86 24.13 19.66
N ALA A 103 -8.50 23.00 19.05
CA ALA A 103 -7.14 22.49 19.02
C ALA A 103 -6.36 22.85 17.74
N GLU A 104 -7.03 23.27 16.67
CA GLU A 104 -6.43 23.39 15.32
C GLU A 104 -5.21 24.30 15.26
N GLY A 105 -5.21 25.40 16.03
CA GLY A 105 -4.11 26.36 16.08
C GLY A 105 -2.80 25.80 16.67
N LYS A 106 -2.88 24.70 17.45
CA LYS A 106 -1.71 24.01 18.02
C LYS A 106 -1.38 22.72 17.29
N VAL A 107 -2.42 21.96 16.91
CA VAL A 107 -2.31 20.65 16.26
C VAL A 107 -1.69 20.76 14.87
N ILE A 108 -2.24 21.62 14.00
CA ILE A 108 -1.82 21.69 12.60
C ILE A 108 -0.32 22.06 12.49
N PRO A 109 0.19 23.07 13.24
CA PRO A 109 1.62 23.30 13.38
C PRO A 109 2.44 22.11 13.89
N ALA A 110 1.91 21.32 14.82
CA ALA A 110 2.62 20.17 15.36
C ALA A 110 2.75 19.07 14.30
N PHE A 111 1.67 18.75 13.57
CA PHE A 111 1.71 17.83 12.43
C PHE A 111 2.68 18.30 11.34
N ALA A 112 2.64 19.59 10.99
CA ALA A 112 3.52 20.15 9.98
C ALA A 112 5.02 20.01 10.37
N ARG A 113 5.35 20.28 11.64
CA ARG A 113 6.71 20.07 12.17
C ARG A 113 7.12 18.61 12.14
N TYR A 114 6.23 17.69 12.52
CA TYR A 114 6.51 16.27 12.47
C TYR A 114 6.82 15.81 11.03
N ILE A 115 5.95 16.18 10.07
CA ILE A 115 6.17 15.86 8.65
C ILE A 115 7.50 16.43 8.17
N LYS A 116 7.85 17.67 8.53
CA LYS A 116 9.12 18.29 8.13
C LYS A 116 10.38 17.58 8.69
N GLN A 117 10.26 16.79 9.76
CA GLN A 117 11.37 16.02 10.32
C GLN A 117 11.56 14.66 9.65
N MET A 118 10.57 14.20 8.88
CA MET A 118 10.67 12.95 8.14
C MET A 118 11.61 13.06 6.93
N HIS A 119 12.15 11.92 6.50
CA HIS A 119 12.99 11.82 5.31
C HIS A 119 12.12 11.69 4.05
N TRP A 120 11.77 12.79 3.38
CA TRP A 120 11.04 12.76 2.11
C TRP A 120 11.50 13.82 1.13
N ALA A 121 11.30 13.54 -0.16
CA ALA A 121 11.59 14.46 -1.27
C ALA A 121 10.33 15.19 -1.74
N ARG A 122 9.16 14.53 -1.64
CA ARG A 122 7.86 15.10 -1.99
C ARG A 122 6.82 14.93 -0.88
N LEU A 123 6.03 15.96 -0.63
CA LEU A 123 4.80 15.93 0.17
C LEU A 123 3.66 16.32 -0.76
N ASN A 124 2.78 15.36 -1.03
CA ASN A 124 1.71 15.47 -2.00
C ASN A 124 0.34 15.52 -1.29
N LEU A 125 -0.17 16.73 -1.15
CA LEU A 125 -1.44 17.07 -0.52
C LEU A 125 -2.54 17.10 -1.58
N GLU A 126 -3.03 15.94 -2.00
CA GLU A 126 -4.06 15.83 -3.04
C GLU A 126 -5.48 15.81 -2.48
N ASN A 127 -6.35 16.59 -3.12
CA ASN A 127 -7.78 16.65 -2.84
C ASN A 127 -8.12 17.01 -1.38
N VAL A 128 -7.33 17.87 -0.75
CA VAL A 128 -7.49 18.22 0.66
C VAL A 128 -8.69 19.15 0.82
N ARG A 129 -9.76 18.66 1.47
CA ARG A 129 -10.92 19.47 1.86
C ARG A 129 -10.67 20.07 3.25
N MET A 130 -10.18 21.30 3.27
CA MET A 130 -9.97 22.10 4.48
C MET A 130 -10.27 23.56 4.19
N SER A 131 -10.56 24.35 5.23
CA SER A 131 -10.58 25.80 5.11
C SER A 131 -9.20 26.35 4.76
N GLU A 132 -9.21 27.48 4.06
CA GLU A 132 -8.00 28.25 3.72
C GLU A 132 -7.14 28.56 4.95
N ARG A 133 -7.77 28.77 6.12
CA ARG A 133 -7.08 28.95 7.40
C ARG A 133 -6.24 27.74 7.78
N ARG A 134 -6.86 26.54 7.84
CA ARG A 134 -6.16 25.28 8.19
C ARG A 134 -5.06 24.98 7.18
N PHE A 135 -5.34 25.19 5.90
CA PHE A 135 -4.39 24.92 4.83
C PHE A 135 -3.17 25.85 4.87
N ARG A 136 -3.37 27.15 5.10
CA ARG A 136 -2.25 28.11 5.31
C ARG A 136 -1.44 27.79 6.55
N LEU A 137 -2.08 27.42 7.67
CA LEU A 137 -1.38 27.01 8.89
C LEU A 137 -0.44 25.82 8.65
N LEU A 138 -0.88 24.84 7.85
CA LEU A 138 -0.05 23.71 7.44
C LEU A 138 1.11 24.15 6.55
N LEU A 139 0.82 24.91 5.48
CA LEU A 139 1.82 25.32 4.48
C LEU A 139 2.85 26.32 5.00
N ALA A 140 2.57 27.06 6.09
CA ALA A 140 3.52 27.99 6.71
C ALA A 140 4.85 27.33 7.11
N TYR A 141 4.86 26.00 7.33
CA TYR A 141 6.05 25.24 7.69
C TYR A 141 6.93 24.82 6.51
N PHE A 142 6.43 25.02 5.29
CA PHE A 142 7.10 24.69 4.03
C PHE A 142 7.34 25.96 3.18
N PRO A 143 8.14 26.92 3.68
CA PRO A 143 8.33 28.20 2.99
C PRO A 143 9.05 28.02 1.64
N LYS A 144 8.69 28.83 0.66
CA LYS A 144 9.27 28.81 -0.70
C LYS A 144 10.79 29.00 -0.72
N ALA A 145 11.39 29.57 0.32
CA ALA A 145 12.85 29.67 0.45
C ALA A 145 13.53 28.28 0.45
N ASN A 146 12.88 27.28 1.06
CA ASN A 146 13.45 25.94 1.26
C ASN A 146 12.79 24.87 0.38
N PHE A 147 11.56 25.13 -0.08
CA PHE A 147 10.75 24.18 -0.82
C PHE A 147 10.26 24.77 -2.14
N GLN A 148 10.04 23.91 -3.13
CA GLN A 148 9.20 24.23 -4.27
C GLN A 148 7.76 23.87 -3.92
N VAL A 149 6.85 24.84 -3.95
CA VAL A 149 5.44 24.64 -3.63
C VAL A 149 4.64 24.95 -4.88
N THR A 150 3.99 23.92 -5.41
CA THR A 150 3.25 23.97 -6.68
C THR A 150 1.79 23.65 -6.42
N GLU A 151 0.90 24.56 -6.80
CA GLU A 151 -0.52 24.25 -6.89
C GLU A 151 -0.77 23.43 -8.15
N VAL A 152 -1.41 22.27 -8.00
CA VAL A 152 -1.63 21.33 -9.09
C VAL A 152 -2.94 21.70 -9.78
N ASN A 153 -2.86 22.09 -11.05
CA ASN A 153 -4.04 22.35 -11.87
C ASN A 153 -4.86 21.05 -12.03
N ARG A 154 -6.16 21.12 -11.74
CA ARG A 154 -7.12 20.00 -11.82
C ARG A 154 -8.17 20.18 -12.92
N VAL A 155 -7.99 21.17 -13.79
CA VAL A 155 -8.83 21.36 -14.98
C VAL A 155 -8.53 20.26 -16.00
N GLY A 156 -9.57 19.53 -16.41
CA GLY A 156 -9.45 18.47 -17.40
C GLY A 156 -9.14 19.03 -18.79
N ASN A 157 -8.03 18.59 -19.39
CA ASN A 157 -7.59 19.10 -20.70
C ASN A 157 -8.61 18.91 -21.83
N ASN A 158 -9.47 17.89 -21.74
CA ASN A 158 -10.37 17.52 -22.83
C ASN A 158 -11.80 18.05 -22.65
N ASP A 159 -12.21 18.33 -21.41
CA ASP A 159 -13.59 18.64 -21.05
C ASP A 159 -13.72 19.99 -20.30
N GLY A 160 -12.60 20.63 -19.95
CA GLY A 160 -12.57 21.93 -19.25
C GLY A 160 -13.09 21.86 -17.82
N ILE A 161 -13.35 20.66 -17.28
CA ILE A 161 -13.93 20.48 -15.96
C ILE A 161 -12.87 20.70 -14.89
N ASP A 162 -13.11 21.67 -14.01
CA ASP A 162 -12.27 21.94 -12.85
C ASP A 162 -12.59 20.96 -11.72
N ASN A 163 -11.71 19.97 -11.52
CA ASN A 163 -11.86 18.98 -10.46
C ASN A 163 -11.39 19.47 -9.08
N SER A 164 -10.98 20.73 -8.94
CA SER A 164 -10.76 21.38 -7.64
C SER A 164 -12.03 22.04 -7.08
N VAL A 165 -13.04 22.23 -7.92
CA VAL A 165 -14.37 22.74 -7.54
C VAL A 165 -15.27 21.57 -7.19
N CYS A 166 -16.06 21.73 -6.14
CA CYS A 166 -16.92 20.68 -5.60
C CYS A 166 -18.33 21.24 -5.35
N PRO A 167 -19.27 21.08 -6.31
CA PRO A 167 -20.63 21.55 -6.16
C PRO A 167 -21.41 20.77 -5.09
N TYR A 168 -22.26 21.45 -4.34
CA TYR A 168 -23.15 20.81 -3.37
C TYR A 168 -24.45 21.59 -3.21
N ALA A 169 -25.55 20.88 -2.96
CA ALA A 169 -26.85 21.45 -2.67
C ALA A 169 -27.12 21.40 -1.16
N ALA A 170 -27.44 22.54 -0.57
CA ALA A 170 -28.00 22.60 0.78
C ALA A 170 -29.45 22.09 0.74
N LEU A 171 -29.78 21.16 1.63
CA LEU A 171 -31.09 20.52 1.66
C LEU A 171 -31.94 21.14 2.77
N PRO A 172 -33.09 21.75 2.45
CA PRO A 172 -34.05 22.15 3.46
C PRO A 172 -34.74 20.92 4.06
N LYS A 173 -35.49 21.13 5.15
CA LYS A 173 -36.24 20.06 5.83
C LYS A 173 -37.44 19.53 5.04
N ASP A 174 -37.87 20.25 4.01
CA ASP A 174 -39.09 19.98 3.27
C ASP A 174 -38.80 19.89 1.76
N TRP A 175 -39.38 18.87 1.12
CA TRP A 175 -39.17 18.60 -0.29
C TRP A 175 -39.73 19.70 -1.18
N GLU A 176 -40.87 20.28 -0.82
CA GLU A 176 -41.47 21.36 -1.59
C GLU A 176 -40.67 22.66 -1.47
N ALA A 177 -40.15 22.97 -0.28
CA ALA A 177 -39.19 24.06 -0.09
C ALA A 177 -37.94 23.90 -0.97
N TYR A 178 -37.42 22.67 -1.12
CA TYR A 178 -36.31 22.40 -2.04
C TYR A 178 -36.72 22.62 -3.50
N LEU A 179 -37.87 22.09 -3.94
CA LEU A 179 -38.34 22.30 -5.32
C LEU A 179 -38.54 23.78 -5.65
N LEU A 180 -38.96 24.60 -4.69
CA LEU A 180 -39.12 26.05 -4.86
C LEU A 180 -37.79 26.80 -5.02
N SER A 181 -36.66 26.24 -4.56
CA SER A 181 -35.33 26.84 -4.78
C SER A 181 -34.81 26.63 -6.22
N LEU A 182 -35.37 25.65 -6.94
CA LEU A 182 -35.01 25.34 -8.31
C LEU A 182 -35.71 26.27 -9.32
N SER A 183 -35.15 26.36 -10.53
CA SER A 183 -35.84 27.03 -11.64
C SER A 183 -37.20 26.39 -11.93
N ALA A 184 -38.17 27.18 -12.39
CA ALA A 184 -39.52 26.70 -12.71
C ALA A 184 -39.50 25.52 -13.70
N ASN A 185 -38.64 25.58 -14.72
CA ASN A 185 -38.46 24.51 -15.71
C ASN A 185 -37.90 23.23 -15.07
N THR A 186 -36.81 23.34 -14.29
CA THR A 186 -36.22 22.18 -13.61
C THR A 186 -37.22 21.55 -12.65
N ARG A 187 -37.92 22.36 -11.83
CA ARG A 187 -38.96 21.90 -10.89
C ARG A 187 -40.06 21.11 -11.60
N GLN A 188 -40.62 21.65 -12.68
CA GLN A 188 -41.68 20.97 -13.44
C GLN A 188 -41.18 19.65 -14.04
N LYS A 189 -39.95 19.64 -14.57
CA LYS A 189 -39.33 18.43 -15.12
C LYS A 189 -39.13 17.35 -14.05
N ILE A 190 -38.58 17.70 -12.89
CA ILE A 190 -38.37 16.77 -11.77
C ILE A 190 -39.71 16.19 -11.29
N ARG A 191 -40.73 17.04 -11.06
CA ARG A 191 -42.07 16.58 -10.64
C ARG A 191 -42.66 15.57 -11.63
N ARG A 192 -42.59 15.85 -12.92
CA ARG A 192 -43.07 14.94 -13.97
C ARG A 192 -42.33 13.60 -13.93
N LEU A 193 -41.00 13.64 -13.81
CA LEU A 193 -40.16 12.44 -13.82
C LEU A 193 -40.39 11.57 -12.58
N LEU A 194 -40.45 12.16 -11.39
CA LEU A 194 -40.73 11.41 -10.16
C LEU A 194 -42.13 10.80 -10.17
N LYS A 195 -43.14 11.54 -10.66
CA LYS A 195 -44.50 10.99 -10.82
C LYS A 195 -44.54 9.75 -11.74
N GLN A 196 -43.67 9.67 -12.76
CA GLN A 196 -43.63 8.52 -13.66
C GLN A 196 -43.10 7.24 -12.99
N VAL A 197 -42.24 7.37 -11.98
CA VAL A 197 -41.67 6.21 -11.26
C VAL A 197 -42.38 5.90 -9.95
N ASP A 198 -43.14 6.86 -9.40
CA ASP A 198 -43.99 6.67 -8.23
C ASP A 198 -45.34 6.03 -8.59
N ALA A 199 -45.73 6.10 -9.87
CA ALA A 199 -46.91 5.40 -10.37
C ALA A 199 -46.57 3.94 -10.67
N ASP A 200 -47.48 3.01 -10.37
CA ASP A 200 -47.40 1.64 -10.85
C ASP A 200 -47.48 1.63 -12.38
N GLY A 201 -46.33 1.48 -13.03
CA GLY A 201 -46.20 1.62 -14.48
C GLY A 201 -44.92 1.02 -15.03
N GLU A 202 -44.57 1.44 -16.24
CA GLU A 202 -43.42 0.92 -16.98
C GLU A 202 -42.07 1.21 -16.29
N TYR A 203 -41.98 2.32 -15.57
CA TYR A 203 -40.77 2.84 -14.97
C TYR A 203 -40.81 2.71 -13.46
N ARG A 204 -39.72 2.24 -12.85
CA ARG A 204 -39.62 2.14 -11.38
C ARG A 204 -38.19 2.37 -10.88
N ILE A 205 -38.06 2.77 -9.63
CA ILE A 205 -36.77 2.85 -8.94
C ILE A 205 -36.79 1.90 -7.74
N THR A 206 -35.73 1.11 -7.58
CA THR A 206 -35.52 0.29 -6.37
C THR A 206 -34.27 0.76 -5.66
N VAL A 207 -34.24 0.65 -4.34
CA VAL A 207 -33.03 0.85 -3.53
C VAL A 207 -32.46 -0.51 -3.17
N SER A 208 -31.14 -0.69 -3.31
CA SER A 208 -30.49 -1.97 -3.01
C SER A 208 -30.68 -2.42 -1.56
N THR A 209 -30.96 -3.71 -1.41
CA THR A 209 -30.99 -4.48 -0.16
C THR A 209 -29.79 -5.43 -0.10
N PRO A 210 -29.49 -6.08 1.04
CA PRO A 210 -28.42 -7.09 1.11
C PRO A 210 -28.52 -8.18 0.04
N GLU A 211 -29.72 -8.57 -0.35
CA GLU A 211 -30.00 -9.62 -1.33
C GLU A 211 -29.79 -9.13 -2.77
N THR A 212 -30.02 -7.85 -3.03
CA THR A 212 -30.02 -7.26 -4.38
C THR A 212 -28.77 -6.44 -4.70
N PHE A 213 -27.99 -6.06 -3.69
CA PHE A 213 -26.85 -5.16 -3.82
C PHE A 213 -25.82 -5.65 -4.85
N ALA A 214 -25.49 -6.94 -4.87
CA ALA A 214 -24.51 -7.48 -5.82
C ALA A 214 -24.94 -7.28 -7.28
N ARG A 215 -26.22 -7.50 -7.60
CA ARG A 215 -26.80 -7.29 -8.94
C ARG A 215 -26.81 -5.81 -9.31
N ASP A 216 -27.19 -4.95 -8.37
CA ASP A 216 -27.32 -3.51 -8.62
C ASP A 216 -25.95 -2.85 -8.79
N LEU A 217 -24.95 -3.29 -8.01
CA LEU A 217 -23.57 -2.86 -8.17
C LEU A 217 -22.97 -3.34 -9.49
N ASP A 218 -23.21 -4.59 -9.90
CA ASP A 218 -22.80 -5.08 -11.22
C ASP A 218 -23.43 -4.24 -12.34
N THR A 219 -24.73 -3.96 -12.25
CA THR A 219 -25.44 -3.08 -13.19
C THR A 219 -24.76 -1.72 -13.31
N LEU A 220 -24.48 -1.06 -12.18
CA LEU A 220 -23.78 0.22 -12.14
C LEU A 220 -22.43 0.14 -12.84
N LEU A 221 -21.58 -0.80 -12.42
CA LEU A 221 -20.20 -0.87 -12.88
C LEU A 221 -20.07 -1.36 -14.32
N ARG A 222 -20.99 -2.22 -14.78
CA ARG A 222 -21.09 -2.62 -16.19
C ARG A 222 -21.38 -1.43 -17.08
N PHE A 223 -22.40 -0.64 -16.76
CA PHE A 223 -22.71 0.57 -17.53
C PHE A 223 -21.60 1.61 -17.46
N TRP A 224 -21.01 1.81 -16.28
CA TRP A 224 -19.85 2.69 -16.13
C TRP A 224 -18.69 2.23 -17.01
N ALA A 225 -18.39 0.93 -17.03
CA ALA A 225 -17.31 0.37 -17.85
C ALA A 225 -17.57 0.57 -19.35
N ILE A 226 -18.79 0.34 -19.84
CA ILE A 226 -19.16 0.57 -21.24
C ILE A 226 -18.87 2.02 -21.64
N LYS A 227 -19.29 2.98 -20.81
CA LYS A 227 -19.07 4.41 -21.07
C LYS A 227 -17.60 4.81 -21.11
N TRP A 228 -16.81 4.31 -20.15
CA TRP A 228 -15.46 4.82 -19.94
C TRP A 228 -14.35 4.01 -20.60
N ARG A 229 -14.62 2.77 -21.05
CA ARG A 229 -13.62 1.92 -21.72
C ARG A 229 -12.96 2.59 -22.93
N PRO A 230 -13.68 3.30 -23.83
CA PRO A 230 -13.05 3.98 -24.96
C PRO A 230 -11.99 5.02 -24.55
N ARG A 231 -12.14 5.66 -23.38
CA ARG A 231 -11.22 6.67 -22.86
C ARG A 231 -10.13 6.07 -21.95
N LYS A 232 -10.44 5.03 -21.19
CA LYS A 232 -9.58 4.51 -20.11
C LYS A 232 -8.85 3.21 -20.45
N GLY A 233 -9.24 2.49 -21.51
CA GLY A 233 -8.63 1.22 -21.91
C GLY A 233 -8.58 0.22 -20.75
N ASP A 234 -7.43 -0.44 -20.58
CA ASP A 234 -7.19 -1.48 -19.57
C ASP A 234 -7.31 -0.99 -18.11
N LEU A 235 -7.22 0.32 -17.87
CA LEU A 235 -7.45 0.88 -16.53
C LEU A 235 -8.90 0.70 -16.08
N THR A 236 -9.84 0.52 -17.01
CA THR A 236 -11.26 0.32 -16.72
C THR A 236 -11.48 -0.89 -15.83
N ASP A 237 -10.84 -2.03 -16.15
CA ASP A 237 -11.03 -3.28 -15.40
C ASP A 237 -10.45 -3.19 -13.98
N LYS A 238 -9.31 -2.49 -13.83
CA LYS A 238 -8.72 -2.20 -12.51
C LYS A 238 -9.65 -1.33 -11.66
N LEU A 239 -10.26 -0.30 -12.25
CA LEU A 239 -11.19 0.61 -11.56
C LEU A 239 -12.51 -0.06 -11.22
N VAL A 240 -13.04 -0.92 -12.09
CA VAL A 240 -14.22 -1.75 -11.79
C VAL A 240 -13.93 -2.63 -10.58
N ARG A 241 -12.82 -3.40 -10.60
CA ARG A 241 -12.44 -4.26 -9.47
C ARG A 241 -12.29 -3.48 -8.17
N SER A 242 -11.60 -2.33 -8.20
CA SER A 242 -11.40 -1.48 -7.02
C SER A 242 -12.72 -0.93 -6.47
N ASN A 243 -13.61 -0.46 -7.34
CA ASN A 243 -14.92 0.04 -6.92
C ASN A 243 -15.83 -1.09 -6.41
N THR A 244 -15.78 -2.29 -7.00
CA THR A 244 -16.52 -3.45 -6.49
C THR A 244 -16.14 -3.74 -5.04
N ILE A 245 -14.84 -3.80 -4.73
CA ILE A 245 -14.34 -4.06 -3.38
C ILE A 245 -14.78 -2.93 -2.44
N THR A 246 -14.53 -1.68 -2.83
CA THR A 246 -14.78 -0.49 -2.00
C THR A 246 -16.26 -0.33 -1.68
N LEU A 247 -17.14 -0.41 -2.69
CA LEU A 247 -18.58 -0.23 -2.50
C LEU A 247 -19.22 -1.41 -1.77
N THR A 248 -18.77 -2.65 -2.01
CA THR A 248 -19.28 -3.82 -1.28
C THR A 248 -18.99 -3.72 0.22
N ARG A 249 -17.77 -3.34 0.59
CA ARG A 249 -17.42 -3.13 1.99
C ARG A 249 -18.17 -1.96 2.61
N SER A 250 -18.26 -0.85 1.87
CA SER A 250 -18.94 0.36 2.33
C SER A 250 -20.43 0.09 2.55
N PHE A 251 -21.08 -0.69 1.67
CA PHE A 251 -22.46 -1.12 1.84
C PHE A 251 -22.65 -1.98 3.10
N LYS A 252 -21.78 -2.98 3.32
CA LYS A 252 -21.79 -3.79 4.56
C LYS A 252 -21.62 -2.95 5.83
N SER A 253 -20.98 -1.78 5.72
CA SER A 253 -20.75 -0.86 6.83
C SER A 253 -21.86 0.20 7.00
N GLY A 254 -22.91 0.15 6.16
CA GLY A 254 -24.03 1.09 6.15
C GLY A 254 -23.72 2.44 5.51
N LEU A 255 -22.71 2.52 4.65
CA LEU A 255 -22.25 3.77 4.02
C LEU A 255 -22.75 3.97 2.59
N VAL A 256 -23.51 3.04 2.00
CA VAL A 256 -23.90 3.12 0.59
C VAL A 256 -25.41 3.14 0.45
N PHE A 257 -25.91 4.14 -0.28
CA PHE A 257 -27.26 4.19 -0.83
C PHE A 257 -27.16 4.03 -2.35
N LEU A 258 -27.84 3.01 -2.89
CA LEU A 258 -27.75 2.65 -4.31
C LEU A 258 -29.16 2.47 -4.91
N PRO A 259 -29.73 3.52 -5.51
CA PRO A 259 -30.91 3.40 -6.33
C PRO A 259 -30.59 2.90 -7.75
N THR A 260 -31.43 1.99 -8.23
CA THR A 260 -31.43 1.48 -9.62
C THR A 260 -32.74 1.86 -10.29
N PHE A 261 -32.64 2.46 -11.47
CA PHE A 261 -33.76 2.82 -12.35
C PHE A 261 -34.00 1.70 -13.36
N TRP A 262 -35.27 1.31 -13.52
CA TRP A 262 -35.71 0.19 -14.36
C TRP A 262 -36.81 0.62 -15.35
N GLN A 263 -36.84 -0.07 -16.49
CA GLN A 263 -37.96 -0.13 -17.44
C GLN A 263 -38.45 -1.58 -17.47
N GLY A 264 -39.59 -1.87 -16.85
CA GLY A 264 -40.01 -3.24 -16.55
C GLY A 264 -38.94 -3.99 -15.74
N ASP A 265 -38.38 -5.04 -16.32
CA ASP A 265 -37.28 -5.83 -15.75
C ASP A 265 -35.89 -5.46 -16.27
N ARG A 266 -35.80 -4.52 -17.22
CA ARG A 266 -34.52 -4.04 -17.76
C ARG A 266 -33.95 -2.95 -16.84
N PRO A 267 -32.74 -3.14 -16.29
CA PRO A 267 -32.07 -2.05 -15.59
C PRO A 267 -31.57 -1.01 -16.61
N VAL A 268 -31.83 0.26 -16.32
CA VAL A 268 -31.50 1.39 -17.20
C VAL A 268 -30.31 2.18 -16.65
N ALA A 269 -30.27 2.41 -15.34
CA ALA A 269 -29.18 3.12 -14.69
C ALA A 269 -29.10 2.80 -13.21
N ALA A 270 -27.93 3.00 -12.62
CA ALA A 270 -27.74 2.93 -11.18
C ALA A 270 -26.79 4.04 -10.72
N LEU A 271 -26.97 4.47 -9.48
CA LEU A 271 -26.22 5.57 -8.88
C LEU A 271 -25.83 5.15 -7.46
N ALA A 272 -24.54 5.17 -7.13
CA ALA A 272 -24.06 4.92 -5.78
C ALA A 272 -23.73 6.24 -5.10
N THR A 273 -24.32 6.42 -3.92
CA THR A 273 -24.11 7.57 -3.03
C THR A 273 -23.48 7.07 -1.74
N LEU A 274 -22.44 7.75 -1.27
CA LEU A 274 -21.89 7.52 0.06
C LEU A 274 -22.70 8.32 1.09
N VAL A 275 -23.13 7.68 2.16
CA VAL A 275 -24.01 8.26 3.16
C VAL A 275 -23.27 8.49 4.46
N ASP A 276 -23.15 9.75 4.84
CA ASP A 276 -22.66 10.15 6.15
C ASP A 276 -23.83 10.40 7.11
N GLN A 277 -24.10 9.42 7.96
CA GLN A 277 -25.15 9.53 8.98
C GLN A 277 -24.81 10.55 10.06
N ARG A 278 -23.52 10.74 10.37
CA ARG A 278 -23.05 11.64 11.44
C ARG A 278 -23.10 13.10 10.98
N LYS A 279 -22.66 13.36 9.75
CA LYS A 279 -22.70 14.71 9.12
C LYS A 279 -23.95 14.96 8.30
N ARG A 280 -24.91 14.04 8.29
CA ARG A 280 -26.18 14.17 7.56
C ARG A 280 -25.99 14.60 6.10
N THR A 281 -25.02 13.98 5.42
CA THR A 281 -24.62 14.30 4.05
C THR A 281 -24.75 13.09 3.13
N PHE A 282 -25.29 13.29 1.93
CA PHE A 282 -25.25 12.36 0.81
C PHE A 282 -24.16 12.80 -0.17
N SER A 283 -23.17 11.95 -0.46
CA SER A 283 -22.08 12.25 -1.39
C SER A 283 -22.19 11.39 -2.64
N PHE A 284 -22.55 12.00 -3.77
CA PHE A 284 -22.67 11.31 -5.05
C PHE A 284 -21.31 10.80 -5.53
N TYR A 285 -21.11 9.48 -5.49
CA TYR A 285 -19.80 8.88 -5.73
C TYR A 285 -19.61 8.42 -7.18
N ILE A 286 -20.54 7.62 -7.71
CA ILE A 286 -20.42 7.08 -9.08
C ILE A 286 -21.78 6.71 -9.66
N THR A 287 -21.92 6.81 -10.97
CA THR A 287 -23.13 6.37 -11.70
C THR A 287 -22.77 5.64 -12.99
N GLY A 288 -23.62 4.71 -13.39
CA GLY A 288 -23.60 4.07 -14.70
C GLY A 288 -25.01 4.07 -15.28
N ARG A 289 -25.12 4.28 -16.60
CA ARG A 289 -26.39 4.22 -17.33
C ARG A 289 -26.21 3.56 -18.70
N ASP A 290 -27.30 3.02 -19.21
CA ASP A 290 -27.43 2.64 -20.61
C ASP A 290 -27.43 3.91 -21.48
N GLU A 291 -26.37 4.10 -22.28
CA GLU A 291 -26.24 5.27 -23.16
C GLU A 291 -27.12 5.16 -24.42
N ALA A 292 -27.72 3.98 -24.69
CA ALA A 292 -28.67 3.78 -25.79
C ALA A 292 -30.13 3.99 -25.37
N PHE A 293 -30.40 4.26 -24.09
CA PHE A 293 -31.75 4.49 -23.59
C PHE A 293 -32.28 5.87 -24.00
N ASP A 294 -33.47 5.89 -24.62
CA ASP A 294 -34.12 7.08 -25.19
C ASP A 294 -35.34 7.58 -24.38
N GLY A 295 -35.62 6.96 -23.23
CA GLY A 295 -36.70 7.36 -22.32
C GLY A 295 -36.33 8.49 -21.33
N PRO A 296 -36.95 8.51 -20.12
CA PRO A 296 -36.67 9.53 -19.10
C PRO A 296 -35.17 9.67 -18.77
N PRO A 297 -34.62 10.90 -18.67
CA PRO A 297 -33.18 11.11 -18.48
C PRO A 297 -32.69 10.49 -17.16
N PRO A 298 -31.92 9.37 -17.20
CA PRO A 298 -31.68 8.58 -15.98
C PRO A 298 -30.90 9.34 -14.90
N GLY A 299 -29.92 10.14 -15.30
CA GLY A 299 -29.12 10.93 -14.36
C GLY A 299 -29.96 11.97 -13.62
N LEU A 300 -30.81 12.73 -14.33
CA LEU A 300 -31.68 13.72 -13.70
C LEU A 300 -32.66 13.08 -12.72
N LEU A 301 -33.24 11.96 -13.11
CA LEU A 301 -34.19 11.21 -12.31
C LEU A 301 -33.54 10.62 -11.05
N LEU A 302 -32.40 9.94 -11.16
CA LEU A 302 -31.73 9.31 -10.01
C LEU A 302 -31.17 10.32 -9.01
N HIS A 303 -30.64 11.47 -9.47
CA HIS A 303 -30.26 12.55 -8.56
C HIS A 303 -31.47 13.14 -7.84
N ALA A 304 -32.55 13.47 -8.57
CA ALA A 304 -33.76 14.01 -7.95
C ALA A 304 -34.39 13.04 -6.94
N PHE A 305 -34.43 11.74 -7.27
CA PHE A 305 -34.88 10.69 -6.36
C PHE A 305 -34.01 10.63 -5.10
N SER A 306 -32.68 10.65 -5.26
CA SER A 306 -31.74 10.59 -4.14
C SER A 306 -31.83 11.83 -3.24
N ILE A 307 -32.02 13.01 -3.82
CA ILE A 307 -32.18 14.26 -3.07
C ILE A 307 -33.51 14.27 -2.30
N ARG A 308 -34.61 13.85 -2.94
CA ARG A 308 -35.91 13.68 -2.26
C ARG A 308 -35.77 12.73 -1.06
N HIS A 309 -35.17 11.55 -1.29
CA HIS A 309 -34.94 10.57 -0.25
C HIS A 309 -34.08 11.13 0.90
N ALA A 310 -33.02 11.87 0.59
CA ALA A 310 -32.17 12.51 1.58
C ALA A 310 -32.97 13.50 2.45
N ILE A 311 -33.76 14.38 1.84
CA ILE A 311 -34.61 15.35 2.55
C ILE A 311 -35.63 14.64 3.45
N GLU A 312 -36.35 13.65 2.91
CA GLU A 312 -37.35 12.88 3.66
C GLU A 312 -36.75 12.14 4.86
N ASN A 313 -35.45 11.83 4.83
CA ASN A 313 -34.71 11.18 5.91
C ASN A 313 -33.89 12.17 6.77
N GLY A 314 -34.14 13.47 6.64
CA GLY A 314 -33.56 14.51 7.50
C GLY A 314 -32.08 14.82 7.22
N PHE A 315 -31.59 14.53 6.02
CA PHE A 315 -30.26 14.94 5.58
C PHE A 315 -30.26 16.41 5.17
N SER A 316 -29.13 17.10 5.40
CA SER A 316 -29.00 18.54 5.20
C SER A 316 -28.15 18.93 4.00
N GLU A 317 -27.49 17.96 3.35
CA GLU A 317 -26.58 18.24 2.25
C GLU A 317 -26.56 17.10 1.22
N TYR A 318 -26.55 17.47 -0.06
CA TYR A 318 -26.24 16.58 -1.18
C TYR A 318 -24.98 17.10 -1.90
N ASP A 319 -23.87 16.42 -1.70
CA ASP A 319 -22.55 16.74 -2.24
C ASP A 319 -22.33 16.04 -3.58
N PHE A 320 -22.09 16.79 -4.66
CA PHE A 320 -21.82 16.24 -5.99
C PHE A 320 -20.35 15.84 -6.21
N LEU A 321 -19.53 15.95 -5.16
CA LEU A 321 -18.10 15.71 -5.19
C LEU A 321 -17.39 16.60 -6.23
N ARG A 322 -16.22 16.17 -6.70
CA ARG A 322 -15.35 16.96 -7.57
C ARG A 322 -15.94 17.18 -8.96
N GLY A 323 -15.57 18.29 -9.57
CA GLY A 323 -15.93 18.66 -10.93
C GLY A 323 -17.08 19.66 -10.97
N ASN A 324 -16.91 20.71 -11.75
CA ASN A 324 -17.93 21.73 -12.02
C ASN A 324 -18.75 21.43 -13.29
N GLU A 325 -19.15 20.17 -13.50
CA GLU A 325 -19.97 19.81 -14.67
C GLU A 325 -21.27 20.63 -14.69
N PRO A 326 -21.63 21.26 -15.83
CA PRO A 326 -22.76 22.20 -15.89
C PRO A 326 -24.10 21.65 -15.39
N TYR A 327 -24.35 20.34 -15.56
CA TYR A 327 -25.60 19.72 -15.12
C TYR A 327 -25.79 19.76 -13.59
N LYS A 328 -24.71 19.77 -12.80
CA LYS A 328 -24.77 19.79 -11.32
C LYS A 328 -25.43 21.06 -10.79
N TYR A 329 -25.27 22.18 -11.49
CA TYR A 329 -25.85 23.46 -11.09
C TYR A 329 -27.36 23.55 -11.30
N SER A 330 -27.97 22.59 -12.04
CA SER A 330 -29.43 22.51 -12.15
C SER A 330 -30.12 22.18 -10.81
N TYR A 331 -29.37 21.73 -9.80
CA TYR A 331 -29.85 21.37 -8.46
C TYR A 331 -29.60 22.47 -7.41
N HIS A 332 -29.44 23.73 -7.83
CA HIS A 332 -29.17 24.87 -6.94
C HIS A 332 -27.92 24.65 -6.07
N CYS A 333 -26.82 24.27 -6.71
CA CYS A 333 -25.57 24.03 -6.01
C CYS A 333 -24.83 25.33 -5.68
N ALA A 334 -24.27 25.39 -4.47
CA ALA A 334 -23.14 26.23 -4.12
C ALA A 334 -21.82 25.49 -4.43
N GLU A 335 -20.70 26.22 -4.36
CA GLU A 335 -19.36 25.66 -4.59
C GLU A 335 -18.52 25.71 -3.32
N ARG A 336 -17.69 24.69 -3.17
CA ARG A 336 -16.52 24.70 -2.28
C ARG A 336 -15.31 24.19 -3.04
N LYS A 337 -14.13 24.45 -2.51
CA LYS A 337 -12.86 24.07 -3.14
C LYS A 337 -12.10 23.06 -2.29
N ILE A 338 -11.31 22.26 -2.97
CA ILE A 338 -10.27 21.43 -2.38
C ILE A 338 -8.91 21.94 -2.82
N HIS A 339 -7.90 21.68 -2.00
CA HIS A 339 -6.53 22.02 -2.30
C HIS A 339 -5.79 20.82 -2.89
N CYS A 340 -5.04 21.05 -3.96
CA CYS A 340 -4.11 20.10 -4.54
C CYS A 340 -2.74 20.77 -4.60
N THR A 341 -1.84 20.40 -3.68
CA THR A 341 -0.53 21.05 -3.56
C THR A 341 0.57 20.02 -3.44
N LEU A 342 1.58 20.18 -4.29
CA LEU A 342 2.82 19.44 -4.23
C LEU A 342 3.89 20.32 -3.59
N VAL A 343 4.50 19.82 -2.51
CA VAL A 343 5.65 20.42 -1.85
C VAL A 343 6.86 19.53 -2.12
N GLU A 344 7.90 20.09 -2.73
CA GLU A 344 9.13 19.36 -3.08
C GLU A 344 10.34 20.00 -2.42
N THR A 345 11.32 19.17 -2.05
CA THR A 345 12.63 19.66 -1.67
C THR A 345 13.33 20.28 -2.88
N ARG A 346 14.02 21.41 -2.69
CA ARG A 346 14.66 22.13 -3.80
C ARG A 346 15.76 21.34 -4.53
N ASN A 347 16.39 20.39 -3.83
CA ASN A 347 17.43 19.54 -4.40
C ASN A 347 16.89 18.21 -4.95
N GLY A 348 15.58 17.96 -4.85
CA GLY A 348 14.94 16.72 -5.27
C GLY A 348 15.36 15.48 -4.48
N ARG A 349 15.99 15.63 -3.31
CA ARG A 349 16.41 14.55 -2.42
C ARG A 349 15.56 14.51 -1.17
N ASN A 350 15.59 13.38 -0.46
CA ASN A 350 14.95 13.30 0.84
C ASN A 350 15.54 14.33 1.81
N LEU A 351 14.71 14.97 2.63
CA LEU A 351 15.17 15.79 3.73
C LEU A 351 16.17 14.99 4.59
N GLY A 352 17.33 15.57 4.88
CA GLY A 352 18.40 14.92 5.65
C GLY A 352 19.15 13.80 4.92
N ASP A 353 18.95 13.61 3.61
CA ASP A 353 19.64 12.62 2.75
C ASP A 353 19.53 11.15 3.22
N GLY A 354 18.59 10.85 4.12
CA GLY A 354 18.28 9.52 4.64
C GLY A 354 17.05 8.88 3.98
N ILE A 355 16.74 7.65 4.38
CA ILE A 355 15.46 7.00 4.10
C ILE A 355 14.67 6.84 5.39
N ASP A 356 13.34 6.85 5.30
CA ASP A 356 12.48 6.63 6.47
C ASP A 356 12.53 5.14 6.89
N PRO A 357 12.76 4.79 8.17
CA PRO A 357 12.83 3.39 8.59
C PRO A 357 11.61 2.54 8.22
N ARG A 358 10.43 3.15 8.10
CA ARG A 358 9.18 2.46 7.72
C ARG A 358 9.16 2.02 6.27
N SER A 359 10.01 2.62 5.44
CA SER A 359 10.18 2.25 4.03
C SER A 359 11.08 1.04 3.82
N ILE A 360 11.82 0.57 4.84
CA ILE A 360 12.83 -0.49 4.68
C ILE A 360 12.25 -1.75 4.02
N PRO A 361 11.07 -2.29 4.43
CA PRO A 361 10.47 -3.43 3.75
C PRO A 361 10.23 -3.18 2.26
N ASP A 362 9.62 -2.04 1.90
CA ASP A 362 9.34 -1.67 0.52
C ASP A 362 10.62 -1.48 -0.31
N VAL A 363 11.64 -0.82 0.27
CA VAL A 363 12.94 -0.63 -0.40
C VAL A 363 13.61 -1.97 -0.65
N LEU A 364 13.52 -2.91 0.30
CA LEU A 364 14.09 -4.24 0.17
C LEU A 364 13.40 -5.05 -0.94
N GLU A 365 12.07 -4.98 -0.99
CA GLU A 365 11.26 -5.63 -2.03
C GLU A 365 11.60 -5.07 -3.41
N GLN A 366 11.55 -3.75 -3.57
CA GLN A 366 11.88 -3.08 -4.84
C GLN A 366 13.32 -3.35 -5.28
N ALA A 367 14.29 -3.26 -4.37
CA ALA A 367 15.69 -3.56 -4.68
C ALA A 367 15.89 -5.02 -5.09
N THR A 368 15.10 -5.94 -4.53
CA THR A 368 15.12 -7.36 -4.90
C THR A 368 14.56 -7.59 -6.30
N ASP A 369 13.42 -6.98 -6.62
CA ASP A 369 12.82 -7.05 -7.96
C ASP A 369 13.76 -6.44 -9.02
N LEU A 370 14.39 -5.30 -8.73
CA LEU A 370 15.39 -4.68 -9.60
C LEU A 370 16.61 -5.58 -9.81
N HIS A 371 17.06 -6.28 -8.77
CA HIS A 371 18.16 -7.24 -8.86
C HIS A 371 17.79 -8.39 -9.80
N GLN A 372 16.58 -8.96 -9.65
CA GLN A 372 16.08 -10.02 -10.53
C GLN A 372 15.97 -9.57 -11.99
N LYS A 373 15.54 -8.32 -12.21
CA LYS A 373 15.46 -7.67 -13.53
C LYS A 373 16.81 -7.20 -14.09
N ARG A 374 17.94 -7.56 -13.44
CA ARG A 374 19.32 -7.18 -13.81
C ARG A 374 19.61 -5.67 -13.79
N ASN A 375 18.76 -4.86 -13.14
CA ASN A 375 19.09 -3.47 -12.85
C ASN A 375 19.95 -3.38 -11.58
N LEU A 376 21.20 -3.84 -11.69
CA LEU A 376 22.11 -4.00 -10.56
C LEU A 376 22.43 -2.68 -9.87
N ALA A 377 22.58 -1.59 -10.64
CA ALA A 377 22.91 -0.28 -10.09
C ALA A 377 21.79 0.25 -9.17
N ALA A 378 20.52 0.09 -9.55
CA ALA A 378 19.38 0.51 -8.72
C ALA A 378 19.23 -0.39 -7.49
N ALA A 379 19.38 -1.70 -7.65
CA ALA A 379 19.34 -2.66 -6.54
C ALA A 379 20.42 -2.37 -5.49
N GLU A 380 21.66 -2.12 -5.92
CA GLU A 380 22.76 -1.76 -5.03
C GLU A 380 22.46 -0.49 -4.23
N ARG A 381 21.91 0.55 -4.87
CA ARG A 381 21.49 1.77 -4.17
C ARG A 381 20.47 1.47 -3.08
N GLY A 382 19.43 0.69 -3.40
CA GLY A 382 18.41 0.29 -2.43
C GLY A 382 19.01 -0.42 -1.21
N TYR A 383 19.84 -1.45 -1.42
CA TYR A 383 20.46 -2.17 -0.31
C TYR A 383 21.40 -1.29 0.52
N ARG A 384 22.19 -0.42 -0.13
CA ARG A 384 23.07 0.50 0.59
C ARG A 384 22.27 1.47 1.47
N ARG A 385 21.19 2.05 0.96
CA ARG A 385 20.32 2.94 1.75
C ARG A 385 19.69 2.23 2.96
N ILE A 386 19.31 0.96 2.83
CA ILE A 386 18.88 0.15 3.98
C ILE A 386 20.00 0.03 5.00
N LEU A 387 21.23 -0.26 4.57
CA LEU A 387 22.37 -0.45 5.46
C LEU A 387 22.87 0.85 6.11
N ASP A 388 22.63 2.00 5.48
CA ASP A 388 22.91 3.31 6.09
C ASP A 388 22.04 3.55 7.34
N VAL A 389 20.78 3.08 7.32
CA VAL A 389 19.82 3.21 8.43
C VAL A 389 19.90 2.04 9.41
N GLN A 390 20.08 0.82 8.89
CA GLN A 390 20.19 -0.42 9.64
C GLN A 390 21.42 -1.21 9.19
N PRO A 391 22.63 -0.90 9.72
CA PRO A 391 23.89 -1.55 9.32
C PRO A 391 23.92 -3.07 9.52
N LYS A 392 23.05 -3.59 10.39
CA LYS A 392 22.91 -5.01 10.71
C LYS A 392 21.71 -5.67 10.03
N HIS A 393 21.10 -5.05 9.01
CA HIS A 393 19.97 -5.64 8.30
C HIS A 393 20.42 -6.86 7.48
N ALA A 394 20.16 -8.05 8.00
CA ALA A 394 20.71 -9.30 7.47
C ALA A 394 20.39 -9.55 5.99
N ASP A 395 19.16 -9.29 5.55
CA ASP A 395 18.78 -9.59 4.15
C ASP A 395 19.41 -8.60 3.16
N ALA A 396 19.54 -7.32 3.50
CA ALA A 396 20.25 -6.33 2.70
C ALA A 396 21.76 -6.64 2.64
N LEU A 397 22.38 -7.05 3.77
CA LEU A 397 23.78 -7.51 3.80
C LEU A 397 24.00 -8.70 2.86
N HIS A 398 23.12 -9.70 2.93
CA HIS A 398 23.21 -10.89 2.08
C HIS A 398 23.05 -10.54 0.60
N ARG A 399 21.99 -9.81 0.24
CA ARG A 399 21.66 -9.49 -1.15
C ARG A 399 22.66 -8.55 -1.80
N LEU A 400 23.13 -7.53 -1.08
CA LEU A 400 24.21 -6.67 -1.56
C LEU A 400 25.53 -7.44 -1.70
N GLY A 401 25.84 -8.33 -0.77
CA GLY A 401 27.01 -9.21 -0.88
C GLY A 401 26.96 -10.08 -2.14
N GLN A 402 25.83 -10.70 -2.43
CA GLN A 402 25.63 -11.49 -3.65
C GLN A 402 25.75 -10.64 -4.92
N LEU A 403 25.17 -9.43 -4.92
CA LEU A 403 25.29 -8.50 -6.04
C LEU A 403 26.75 -8.12 -6.28
N LEU A 404 27.53 -7.83 -5.23
CA LEU A 404 28.94 -7.49 -5.34
C LEU A 404 29.79 -8.67 -5.84
N VAL A 405 29.48 -9.91 -5.44
CA VAL A 405 30.13 -11.11 -6.01
C VAL A 405 29.85 -11.20 -7.51
N ALA A 406 28.61 -10.95 -7.94
CA ALA A 406 28.25 -10.98 -9.36
C ALA A 406 28.89 -9.86 -10.19
N ASN A 407 29.44 -8.83 -9.54
CA ASN A 407 30.15 -7.71 -10.16
C ASN A 407 31.67 -7.77 -9.85
N ASP A 408 32.20 -8.97 -9.58
CA ASP A 408 33.61 -9.26 -9.27
C ASP A 408 34.23 -8.47 -8.10
N ASN A 409 33.41 -7.81 -7.28
CA ASN A 409 33.85 -7.08 -6.09
C ASN A 409 33.83 -7.98 -4.86
N HIS A 410 34.66 -9.02 -4.88
CA HIS A 410 34.76 -10.00 -3.80
C HIS A 410 35.26 -9.38 -2.48
N ALA A 411 36.09 -8.33 -2.54
CA ALA A 411 36.58 -7.61 -1.37
C ALA A 411 35.45 -6.88 -0.62
N GLY A 412 34.55 -6.23 -1.36
CA GLY A 412 33.34 -5.63 -0.79
C GLY A 412 32.40 -6.68 -0.22
N ALA A 413 32.14 -7.76 -0.97
CA ALA A 413 31.28 -8.85 -0.53
C ALA A 413 31.79 -9.52 0.76
N LYS A 414 33.10 -9.79 0.87
CA LYS A 414 33.72 -10.34 2.08
C LYS A 414 33.41 -9.50 3.33
N ARG A 415 33.47 -8.16 3.24
CA ARG A 415 33.14 -7.28 4.37
C ARG A 415 31.68 -7.40 4.80
N LEU A 416 30.77 -7.47 3.83
CA LEU A 416 29.34 -7.62 4.09
C LEU A 416 29.03 -8.99 4.69
N PHE A 417 29.59 -10.07 4.14
CA PHE A 417 29.38 -11.41 4.68
C PHE A 417 29.99 -11.60 6.06
N LYS A 418 31.16 -10.99 6.34
CA LYS A 418 31.72 -10.96 7.69
C LYS A 418 30.79 -10.25 8.69
N THR A 419 30.10 -9.20 8.25
CA THR A 419 29.08 -8.54 9.08
C THR A 419 27.87 -9.44 9.26
N LEU A 420 27.43 -10.12 8.19
CA LEU A 420 26.30 -11.04 8.23
C LEU A 420 26.53 -12.22 9.19
N THR A 421 27.75 -12.77 9.27
CA THR A 421 28.07 -13.85 10.22
C THR A 421 28.06 -13.38 11.67
N MET A 422 28.27 -12.09 11.95
CA MET A 422 28.07 -11.54 13.29
C MET A 422 26.58 -11.32 13.63
N VAL A 423 25.73 -11.09 12.63
CA VAL A 423 24.27 -10.89 12.81
C VAL A 423 23.52 -12.22 12.88
N ARG A 424 23.91 -13.20 12.06
CA ARG A 424 23.34 -14.55 12.00
C ARG A 424 24.47 -15.59 12.14
N PRO A 425 25.07 -15.74 13.34
CA PRO A 425 26.19 -16.67 13.56
C PRO A 425 25.79 -18.14 13.43
N ASP A 426 24.49 -18.42 13.55
CA ASP A 426 23.85 -19.73 13.44
C ASP A 426 23.41 -20.07 12.00
N ALA A 427 23.68 -19.21 11.02
CA ALA A 427 23.30 -19.43 9.63
C ALA A 427 24.48 -19.97 8.79
N PRO A 428 24.53 -21.27 8.44
CA PRO A 428 25.61 -21.86 7.64
C PRO A 428 25.82 -21.13 6.31
N LYS A 429 24.73 -20.69 5.67
CA LYS A 429 24.79 -19.95 4.40
C LYS A 429 25.60 -18.65 4.50
N ALA A 430 25.56 -17.95 5.64
CA ALA A 430 26.32 -16.72 5.84
C ALA A 430 27.83 -17.01 5.87
N TRP A 431 28.23 -18.06 6.58
CA TRP A 431 29.61 -18.54 6.65
C TRP A 431 30.11 -19.05 5.30
N LEU A 432 29.28 -19.80 4.57
CA LEU A 432 29.61 -20.28 3.24
C LEU A 432 29.88 -19.12 2.26
N CYS A 433 29.03 -18.09 2.26
CA CYS A 433 29.24 -16.91 1.43
C CYS A 433 30.55 -16.17 1.80
N LEU A 434 30.89 -16.07 3.09
CA LEU A 434 32.17 -15.49 3.53
C LEU A 434 33.36 -16.33 3.03
N ALA A 435 33.27 -17.65 3.17
CA ALA A 435 34.31 -18.59 2.73
C ALA A 435 34.58 -18.46 1.23
N GLN A 436 33.53 -18.50 0.42
CA GLN A 436 33.59 -18.36 -1.03
C GLN A 436 34.18 -17.00 -1.45
N ALA A 437 33.80 -15.90 -0.77
CA ALA A 437 34.37 -14.59 -1.06
C ALA A 437 35.88 -14.53 -0.74
N CYS A 438 36.34 -15.18 0.33
CA CYS A 438 37.77 -15.32 0.62
C CYS A 438 38.50 -16.15 -0.45
N GLU A 439 37.92 -17.26 -0.90
CA GLU A 439 38.50 -18.08 -1.97
C GLU A 439 38.64 -17.31 -3.28
N SER A 440 37.62 -16.55 -3.69
CA SER A 440 37.66 -15.73 -4.91
C SER A 440 38.75 -14.63 -4.84
N LEU A 441 39.18 -14.24 -3.65
CA LEU A 441 40.31 -13.31 -3.44
C LEU A 441 41.67 -14.02 -3.34
N GLY A 442 41.72 -15.35 -3.47
CA GLY A 442 42.93 -16.15 -3.24
C GLY A 442 43.37 -16.24 -1.78
N GLN A 443 42.54 -15.76 -0.84
CA GLN A 443 42.82 -15.73 0.60
C GLN A 443 42.45 -17.08 1.23
N HIS A 444 43.07 -18.16 0.75
CA HIS A 444 42.73 -19.53 1.14
C HIS A 444 42.89 -19.80 2.65
N ALA A 445 43.87 -19.16 3.30
CA ALA A 445 44.04 -19.28 4.75
C ALA A 445 42.86 -18.70 5.54
N GLU A 446 42.31 -17.56 5.09
CA GLU A 446 41.16 -16.91 5.73
C GLU A 446 39.83 -17.62 5.42
N ALA A 447 39.78 -18.46 4.38
CA ALA A 447 38.59 -19.25 4.03
C ALA A 447 38.40 -20.48 4.94
N ILE A 448 39.46 -20.96 5.60
CA ILE A 448 39.43 -22.17 6.45
C ILE A 448 38.41 -22.03 7.59
N GLN A 449 38.50 -20.98 8.40
CA GLN A 449 37.62 -20.82 9.57
C GLN A 449 36.13 -20.74 9.17
N PRO A 450 35.74 -19.93 8.17
CA PRO A 450 34.36 -19.95 7.67
C PRO A 450 33.90 -21.34 7.21
N TYR A 451 34.72 -22.14 6.52
CA TYR A 451 34.33 -23.50 6.13
C TYR A 451 34.17 -24.45 7.31
N LEU A 452 35.02 -24.33 8.34
CA LEU A 452 34.87 -25.09 9.58
C LEU A 452 33.55 -24.74 10.29
N GLU A 453 33.17 -23.47 10.34
CA GLU A 453 31.86 -23.07 10.90
C GLU A 453 30.68 -23.62 10.08
N VAL A 454 30.78 -23.67 8.74
CA VAL A 454 29.76 -24.34 7.89
C VAL A 454 29.63 -25.81 8.27
N MET A 455 30.75 -26.54 8.35
CA MET A 455 30.73 -27.97 8.69
C MET A 455 30.24 -28.23 10.12
N LYS A 456 30.47 -27.31 11.06
CA LYS A 456 29.97 -27.40 12.43
C LYS A 456 28.45 -27.19 12.50
N LEU A 457 27.94 -26.21 11.75
CA LEU A 457 26.52 -25.84 11.75
C LEU A 457 25.67 -26.74 10.83
N SER A 458 26.26 -27.31 9.79
CA SER A 458 25.62 -28.25 8.87
C SER A 458 26.61 -29.34 8.43
N PRO A 459 26.85 -30.35 9.29
CA PRO A 459 27.80 -31.44 9.02
C PRO A 459 27.43 -32.29 7.79
N ASP A 460 26.16 -32.29 7.40
CA ASP A 460 25.61 -32.98 6.24
C ASP A 460 25.77 -32.18 4.92
N GLN A 461 26.11 -30.89 4.99
CA GLN A 461 26.33 -30.06 3.81
C GLN A 461 27.74 -30.26 3.24
N ALA A 462 27.83 -30.89 2.06
CA ALA A 462 29.10 -31.16 1.38
C ALA A 462 29.92 -29.90 1.05
N ASP A 463 29.27 -28.74 0.87
CA ASP A 463 29.92 -27.48 0.49
C ASP A 463 31.04 -27.05 1.45
N GLY A 464 30.84 -27.28 2.76
CA GLY A 464 31.83 -26.96 3.79
C GLY A 464 33.11 -27.79 3.63
N PHE A 465 32.94 -29.11 3.48
CA PHE A 465 34.06 -30.03 3.32
C PHE A 465 34.80 -29.85 1.99
N VAL A 466 34.05 -29.71 0.90
CA VAL A 466 34.63 -29.49 -0.44
C VAL A 466 35.43 -28.19 -0.47
N GLY A 467 34.88 -27.11 0.09
CA GLY A 467 35.55 -25.82 0.19
C GLY A 467 36.80 -25.86 1.07
N LEU A 468 36.72 -26.48 2.25
CA LEU A 468 37.88 -26.62 3.15
C LEU A 468 39.01 -27.44 2.50
N SER A 469 38.67 -28.56 1.88
CA SER A 469 39.62 -29.43 1.19
C SER A 469 40.35 -28.67 0.08
N ARG A 470 39.59 -27.90 -0.72
CA ARG A 470 40.15 -27.06 -1.78
C ARG A 470 41.09 -25.99 -1.23
N ALA A 471 40.69 -25.29 -0.17
CA ALA A 471 41.51 -24.26 0.46
C ALA A 471 42.82 -24.84 1.03
N LEU A 472 42.79 -26.00 1.69
CA LEU A 472 43.97 -26.66 2.25
C LEU A 472 44.92 -27.20 1.17
N VAL A 473 44.39 -27.77 0.08
CA VAL A 473 45.19 -28.20 -1.08
C VAL A 473 45.94 -27.01 -1.69
N LYS A 474 45.27 -25.86 -1.84
CA LYS A 474 45.90 -24.63 -2.36
C LYS A 474 47.01 -24.08 -1.46
N LEU A 475 46.98 -24.38 -0.17
CA LEU A 475 48.02 -24.03 0.80
C LEU A 475 49.10 -25.11 0.97
N GLY A 476 48.99 -26.26 0.29
CA GLY A 476 49.90 -27.40 0.45
C GLY A 476 49.73 -28.16 1.77
N ARG A 477 48.64 -27.96 2.50
CA ARG A 477 48.37 -28.53 3.84
C ARG A 477 47.44 -29.75 3.77
N ILE A 478 47.71 -30.67 2.86
CA ILE A 478 46.81 -31.80 2.54
C ILE A 478 46.60 -32.72 3.76
N GLU A 479 47.64 -32.92 4.57
CA GLU A 479 47.57 -33.74 5.79
C GLU A 479 46.54 -33.24 6.82
N GLU A 480 46.21 -31.96 6.78
CA GLU A 480 45.26 -31.35 7.72
C GLU A 480 43.80 -31.57 7.32
N VAL A 481 43.54 -31.96 6.07
CA VAL A 481 42.18 -32.26 5.58
C VAL A 481 41.56 -33.39 6.40
N ASN A 482 42.33 -34.47 6.65
CA ASN A 482 41.90 -35.62 7.42
C ASN A 482 41.65 -35.26 8.90
N ASN A 483 42.51 -34.40 9.48
CA ASN A 483 42.34 -33.96 10.87
C ASN A 483 41.10 -33.07 11.04
N ALA A 484 40.85 -32.16 10.10
CA ALA A 484 39.65 -31.33 10.11
C ALA A 484 38.37 -32.17 9.99
N LEU A 485 38.35 -33.16 9.10
CA LEU A 485 37.24 -34.11 8.95
C LEU A 485 36.95 -34.85 10.28
N LEU A 486 37.98 -35.41 10.92
CA LEU A 486 37.85 -36.14 12.18
C LEU A 486 37.39 -35.24 13.34
N SER A 487 37.88 -34.00 13.40
CA SER A 487 37.50 -33.05 14.44
C SER A 487 36.04 -32.57 14.34
N THR A 488 35.48 -32.52 13.12
CA THR A 488 34.13 -31.98 12.89
C THR A 488 33.05 -33.05 12.97
N LEU A 489 33.38 -34.31 12.62
CA LEU A 489 32.48 -35.46 12.72
C LEU A 489 32.41 -36.08 14.12
N GLY A 490 33.18 -35.58 15.09
CA GLY A 490 33.24 -36.15 16.44
C GLY A 490 33.78 -37.58 16.50
N THR A 491 34.29 -38.12 15.40
CA THR A 491 34.83 -39.47 15.33
C THR A 491 36.30 -39.44 15.73
N THR A 492 36.56 -39.77 16.99
CA THR A 492 37.92 -40.03 17.53
C THR A 492 38.51 -41.36 17.05
N GLU A 493 38.04 -41.92 15.94
CA GLU A 493 38.65 -43.12 15.34
C GLU A 493 39.28 -42.76 14.01
N LYS A 494 40.63 -42.80 13.99
CA LYS A 494 41.40 -42.84 12.75
C LYS A 494 40.84 -43.98 11.89
N PRO A 495 40.44 -43.75 10.63
CA PRO A 495 40.07 -44.85 9.76
C PRO A 495 41.29 -45.76 9.64
N ALA A 496 41.11 -47.05 9.92
CA ALA A 496 42.18 -48.02 9.93
C ALA A 496 42.85 -48.03 8.54
N VAL A 497 44.07 -47.49 8.47
CA VAL A 497 44.91 -47.62 7.28
C VAL A 497 45.25 -49.10 7.16
N ARG A 498 44.53 -49.80 6.27
CA ARG A 498 44.85 -51.19 5.95
C ARG A 498 46.18 -51.18 5.18
N LYS A 499 47.29 -51.38 5.91
CA LYS A 499 48.60 -51.61 5.29
C LYS A 499 48.49 -52.84 4.40
N TRP A 500 48.65 -52.63 3.09
CA TRP A 500 48.87 -53.70 2.14
C TRP A 500 50.14 -54.47 2.55
N ARG A 501 49.99 -55.73 2.96
CA ARG A 501 51.12 -56.66 3.11
C ARG A 501 51.14 -57.55 1.88
N GLY A 502 52.21 -57.41 1.10
CA GLY A 502 52.58 -58.33 0.05
C GLY A 502 52.80 -59.75 0.58
N SER A 503 52.72 -60.68 -0.37
CA SER A 503 52.75 -62.14 -0.28
C SER A 503 53.72 -62.75 0.75
N ASP A 504 53.30 -63.85 1.37
CA ASP A 504 53.96 -65.16 1.25
C ASP A 504 53.42 -66.15 2.29
N ARG A 505 52.82 -67.26 1.83
CA ARG A 505 53.37 -68.62 1.97
C ARG A 505 52.37 -69.68 1.53
N ALA A 506 52.84 -70.49 0.59
CA ALA A 506 52.28 -71.76 0.18
C ALA A 506 52.42 -72.81 1.29
N SER A 507 51.40 -73.65 1.48
CA SER A 507 51.48 -75.13 1.57
C SER A 507 50.03 -75.67 1.50
N ALA A 508 49.60 -76.24 0.38
CA ALA A 508 49.63 -77.68 0.10
C ALA A 508 48.34 -78.41 0.55
N VAL A 509 47.42 -78.64 -0.40
CA VAL A 509 46.60 -79.86 -0.47
C VAL A 509 46.37 -80.21 -1.94
N THR A 510 46.82 -81.40 -2.32
CA THR A 510 46.66 -82.06 -3.63
C THR A 510 45.26 -82.69 -3.80
N PRO A 511 44.85 -83.05 -5.03
CA PRO A 511 43.45 -83.04 -5.49
C PRO A 511 42.76 -84.41 -5.46
N ARG A 512 41.42 -84.43 -5.49
CA ARG A 512 40.62 -85.57 -6.02
C ARG A 512 39.39 -85.09 -6.81
N LEU A 513 39.26 -85.70 -7.98
CA LEU A 513 38.21 -85.62 -9.00
C LEU A 513 37.02 -86.54 -8.66
N HIS A 514 36.01 -86.47 -9.55
CA HIS A 514 34.75 -87.22 -9.69
C HIS A 514 33.55 -86.68 -8.92
N GLU A 515 32.32 -86.69 -9.42
CA GLU A 515 31.68 -86.75 -10.75
C GLU A 515 30.16 -86.70 -10.44
N GLU A 516 29.39 -86.09 -11.32
CA GLU A 516 27.97 -86.36 -11.68
C GLU A 516 27.03 -87.17 -10.75
N ARG A 517 25.82 -86.63 -10.53
CA ARG A 517 24.50 -87.12 -11.04
C ARG A 517 23.37 -86.42 -10.26
N GLN A 518 22.55 -85.59 -10.92
CA GLN A 518 21.32 -85.91 -11.66
C GLN A 518 20.05 -86.07 -10.79
N LEU A 519 19.00 -85.39 -11.28
CA LEU A 519 17.56 -85.74 -11.26
C LEU A 519 16.62 -85.14 -10.19
N SER A 520 15.89 -84.11 -10.66
CA SER A 520 14.42 -84.01 -10.74
C SER A 520 13.54 -84.28 -9.52
N SER A 521 12.81 -83.24 -9.10
CA SER A 521 11.34 -83.13 -9.26
C SER A 521 10.90 -81.70 -9.00
#